data_AF-A0A949T0B7-F1
#
_entry.id   AF-A0A949T0B7-F1
#
_cell.length_a   1.000
_cell.length_b   1.000
_cell.length_c   1.000
_cell.angle_alpha   90.00
_cell.angle_beta   90.00
_cell.angle_gamma   90.00
#
_symmetry.space_group_name_H-M   'P 1'
#
loop_
_entity.id
_entity.type
_entity.pdbx_description
1 polymer ?
#
loop_
_entity_poly.entity_id
_entity_poly.type
_entity_poly.pdbx_seq_one_letter_code
_entity_poly.pdbx_strand_id
1 'polypeptide(L)'
;MHYNCGMSRFLAALAFALVASLLALDGVAVRAETIYLKGGSKLTGRIVEQSDDWVKLEVAVEGGGSAVISLKRSRIERIEKADSLDERIEAAQRRLDMRMDLEAERDFRELVRENPRHARARAGLARALYNQGKLAEALKTLDHYLLLVPQGRDPQLMLLAAEYRMYAGEYAEAKNLAREAAALEPQNSALREQAAALTRRVDRYRDGTEAAEQKAAQQKAEAEKRASERAGFDRTVGSNMDACEAAADLLYWMREANQNLPVAARVELRADARAEAAYARGGDAVEFQRAVDLVTVTITVNEAQWLRDYDHIKRQVVYGLYYQLKTRYPKATPAVTVVKREPDDKGRARQVDLARGTWDGKRAKLVVELWTPANVDRQRQAGLKSGKR
;
A
#
# COMPACT_ATOMS: atom_id res chain seq x y z
N MET A 1 89.17 -26.49 -45.24
CA MET A 1 89.41 -26.44 -43.78
C MET A 1 88.08 -26.16 -43.07
N HIS A 2 87.76 -26.99 -42.07
CA HIS A 2 86.85 -26.84 -40.92
C HIS A 2 85.35 -26.48 -41.05
N TYR A 3 84.52 -27.52 -40.82
CA TYR A 3 83.46 -27.70 -39.79
C TYR A 3 82.31 -26.67 -39.56
N ASN A 4 81.10 -27.17 -39.87
CA ASN A 4 79.93 -27.42 -38.99
C ASN A 4 78.94 -26.31 -38.53
N CYS A 5 77.65 -26.68 -38.70
CA CYS A 5 76.53 -26.62 -37.74
C CYS A 5 75.40 -25.58 -37.98
N GLY A 6 74.15 -26.05 -37.95
CA GLY A 6 73.02 -25.23 -37.51
C GLY A 6 71.71 -25.32 -38.29
N MET A 7 70.98 -26.43 -38.11
CA MET A 7 69.54 -26.56 -38.37
C MET A 7 68.74 -25.47 -37.62
N SER A 8 67.54 -25.11 -38.15
CA SER A 8 66.45 -24.35 -37.49
C SER A 8 66.42 -22.82 -37.68
N ARG A 9 65.68 -22.36 -38.70
CA ARG A 9 64.91 -21.09 -38.69
C ARG A 9 63.69 -21.17 -39.62
N PHE A 10 62.68 -21.96 -39.25
CA PHE A 10 61.35 -21.95 -39.90
C PHE A 10 60.18 -21.84 -38.90
N LEU A 11 60.44 -21.39 -37.66
CA LEU A 11 59.44 -21.28 -36.58
C LEU A 11 59.48 -19.91 -35.88
N ALA A 12 59.22 -18.83 -36.62
CA ALA A 12 59.05 -17.51 -36.02
C ALA A 12 58.12 -16.61 -36.85
N ALA A 13 56.85 -16.98 -36.97
CA ALA A 13 55.79 -16.07 -37.43
C ALA A 13 54.39 -16.65 -37.13
N LEU A 14 53.99 -16.73 -35.86
CA LEU A 14 52.57 -16.85 -35.44
C LEU A 14 52.47 -16.72 -33.92
N ALA A 15 52.71 -15.51 -33.43
CA ALA A 15 52.37 -15.09 -32.08
C ALA A 15 51.54 -13.81 -32.20
N PHE A 16 50.24 -13.97 -32.41
CA PHE A 16 49.28 -12.91 -32.14
C PHE A 16 48.33 -13.41 -31.04
N ALA A 17 48.35 -12.67 -29.94
CA ALA A 17 47.56 -12.91 -28.75
C ALA A 17 46.07 -12.74 -29.06
N LEU A 18 45.29 -13.78 -28.82
CA LEU A 18 43.83 -13.77 -28.95
C LEU A 18 43.24 -13.33 -27.60
N VAL A 19 43.04 -12.02 -27.46
CA VAL A 19 42.25 -11.43 -26.38
C VAL A 19 40.78 -11.52 -26.79
N ALA A 20 40.04 -12.44 -26.17
CA ALA A 20 38.62 -12.62 -26.41
C ALA A 20 37.82 -11.38 -25.96
N SER A 21 37.39 -10.57 -26.93
CA SER A 21 36.32 -9.59 -26.73
C SER A 21 35.00 -10.21 -27.18
N LEU A 22 34.09 -10.45 -26.23
CA LEU A 22 32.71 -10.77 -26.52
C LEU A 22 32.05 -9.56 -27.19
N LEU A 23 31.76 -9.67 -28.49
CA LEU A 23 30.71 -8.88 -29.14
C LEU A 23 29.73 -9.83 -29.80
N ALA A 24 28.48 -9.66 -29.41
CA ALA A 24 27.32 -10.38 -29.91
C ALA A 24 27.17 -10.21 -31.43
N LEU A 25 26.99 -11.32 -32.13
CA LEU A 25 26.39 -11.37 -33.45
C LEU A 25 25.70 -12.72 -33.63
N ASP A 26 24.48 -12.64 -34.15
CA ASP A 26 23.55 -13.73 -34.37
C ASP A 26 24.19 -14.90 -35.13
N GLY A 27 24.25 -16.02 -34.43
CA GLY A 27 24.77 -17.29 -34.89
C GLY A 27 24.83 -18.16 -33.66
N VAL A 28 24.12 -19.29 -33.69
CA VAL A 28 23.96 -20.26 -32.60
C VAL A 28 25.14 -20.19 -31.64
N ALA A 29 24.90 -19.88 -30.37
CA ALA A 29 25.91 -19.97 -29.32
C ALA A 29 26.31 -21.44 -29.14
N VAL A 30 27.05 -21.96 -30.12
CA VAL A 30 27.56 -23.32 -30.12
C VAL A 30 28.66 -23.33 -29.10
N ARG A 31 28.40 -24.03 -27.99
CA ARG A 31 29.33 -24.13 -26.87
C ARG A 31 30.61 -24.81 -27.33
N ALA A 32 31.72 -24.22 -26.91
CA ALA A 32 33.05 -24.61 -27.32
C ALA A 32 33.71 -25.46 -26.22
N GLU A 33 34.13 -26.68 -26.53
CA GLU A 33 35.12 -27.39 -25.74
C GLU A 33 36.47 -26.64 -25.79
N THR A 34 37.23 -26.70 -24.70
CA THR A 34 38.57 -26.13 -24.63
C THR A 34 39.62 -27.24 -24.75
N ILE A 35 40.38 -27.22 -25.83
CA ILE A 35 41.49 -28.14 -26.10
C ILE A 35 42.80 -27.45 -25.74
N TYR A 36 43.54 -28.04 -24.80
CA TYR A 36 44.88 -27.61 -24.41
C TYR A 36 45.91 -28.39 -25.22
N LEU A 37 46.86 -27.71 -25.84
CA LEU A 37 47.93 -28.30 -26.62
C LEU A 37 49.22 -28.36 -25.81
N LYS A 38 50.07 -29.37 -26.05
CA LYS A 38 51.36 -29.59 -25.35
C LYS A 38 52.41 -28.47 -25.49
N GLY A 39 52.06 -27.35 -26.10
CA GLY A 39 52.88 -26.14 -26.22
C GLY A 39 52.31 -24.92 -25.47
N GLY A 40 51.31 -25.12 -24.61
CA GLY A 40 50.68 -24.06 -23.81
C GLY A 40 49.55 -23.29 -24.51
N SER A 41 49.38 -23.47 -25.82
CA SER A 41 48.26 -22.90 -26.58
C SER A 41 46.95 -23.62 -26.28
N LYS A 42 45.83 -22.88 -26.27
CA LYS A 42 44.47 -23.42 -26.14
C LYS A 42 43.62 -23.09 -27.36
N LEU A 43 42.70 -23.99 -27.70
CA LEU A 43 41.72 -23.81 -28.77
C LEU A 43 40.32 -24.03 -28.19
N THR A 44 39.36 -23.20 -28.59
CA THR A 44 37.97 -23.28 -28.15
C THR A 44 37.06 -23.49 -29.34
N GLY A 45 36.39 -24.64 -29.44
CA GLY A 45 35.46 -24.92 -30.54
C GLY A 45 34.60 -26.15 -30.27
N ARG A 46 33.73 -26.54 -31.20
CA ARG A 46 32.90 -27.75 -31.10
C ARG A 46 33.63 -28.97 -31.65
N ILE A 47 33.74 -30.06 -30.90
CA ILE A 47 34.31 -31.31 -31.41
C ILE A 47 33.29 -31.96 -32.35
N VAL A 48 33.68 -32.06 -33.62
CA VAL A 48 32.84 -32.64 -34.70
C VAL A 48 33.10 -34.13 -34.83
N GLU A 49 34.35 -34.56 -34.63
CA GLU A 49 34.77 -35.95 -34.76
C GLU A 49 35.99 -36.22 -33.87
N GLN A 50 36.04 -37.41 -33.27
CA GLN A 50 37.17 -37.84 -32.45
C GLN A 50 37.52 -39.30 -32.76
N SER A 51 38.79 -39.55 -33.05
CA SER A 51 39.40 -40.88 -33.20
C SER A 51 40.67 -40.98 -32.34
N ASP A 52 41.31 -42.15 -32.37
CA ASP A 52 42.57 -42.38 -31.64
C ASP A 52 43.72 -41.49 -32.15
N ASP A 53 43.68 -41.12 -33.44
CA ASP A 53 44.75 -40.34 -34.08
C ASP A 53 44.43 -38.84 -34.19
N TRP A 54 43.14 -38.46 -34.29
CA TRP A 54 42.74 -37.08 -34.59
C TRP A 54 41.52 -36.60 -33.81
N VAL A 55 41.47 -35.30 -33.55
CA VAL A 55 40.30 -34.58 -33.08
C VAL A 55 39.98 -33.48 -34.08
N LYS A 56 38.77 -33.49 -34.65
CA LYS A 56 38.29 -32.41 -35.52
C LYS A 56 37.49 -31.42 -34.68
N LEU A 57 37.94 -30.17 -34.68
CA LEU A 57 37.38 -29.07 -33.90
C LEU A 57 36.84 -28.00 -34.84
N GLU A 58 35.55 -27.71 -34.76
CA GLU A 58 34.93 -26.56 -35.41
C GLU A 58 35.13 -25.30 -34.56
N VAL A 59 35.90 -24.35 -35.08
CA VAL A 59 36.22 -23.07 -34.44
C VAL A 59 35.55 -21.92 -35.18
N ALA A 60 35.07 -20.93 -34.45
CA ALA A 60 34.58 -19.69 -35.04
C ALA A 60 35.73 -18.88 -35.65
N VAL A 61 35.49 -18.25 -36.81
CA VAL A 61 36.46 -17.40 -37.52
C VAL A 61 36.05 -15.93 -37.36
N GLU A 62 37.04 -15.05 -37.15
CA GLU A 62 36.82 -13.60 -37.17
C GLU A 62 36.22 -13.18 -38.52
N GLY A 63 35.05 -12.54 -38.48
CA GLY A 63 34.30 -12.12 -39.69
C GLY A 63 33.00 -12.90 -39.95
N GLY A 64 32.68 -13.90 -39.13
CA GLY A 64 31.43 -14.67 -39.23
C GLY A 64 31.61 -15.92 -40.11
N GLY A 65 31.56 -17.08 -39.47
CA GLY A 65 31.76 -18.38 -40.10
C GLY A 65 32.40 -19.37 -39.14
N SER A 66 32.44 -20.64 -39.53
CA SER A 66 33.14 -21.69 -38.79
C SER A 66 34.16 -22.39 -39.70
N ALA A 67 35.28 -22.82 -39.11
CA ALA A 67 36.30 -23.60 -39.76
C ALA A 67 36.55 -24.89 -38.97
N VAL A 68 36.68 -26.01 -39.67
CA VAL A 68 37.00 -27.30 -39.05
C VAL A 68 38.51 -27.52 -39.10
N ILE A 69 39.14 -27.59 -37.93
CA ILE A 69 40.57 -27.85 -37.75
C ILE A 69 40.77 -29.29 -37.32
N SER A 70 41.66 -30.02 -38.00
CA SER A 70 42.09 -31.36 -37.60
C SER A 70 43.35 -31.30 -36.74
N LEU A 71 43.26 -31.75 -35.50
CA LEU A 71 44.35 -31.79 -34.52
C LEU A 71 44.80 -33.22 -34.27
N LYS A 72 46.11 -33.52 -34.40
CA LYS A 72 46.64 -34.83 -33.99
C LYS A 72 46.45 -35.04 -32.49
N ARG A 73 46.02 -36.23 -32.09
CA ARG A 73 45.86 -36.59 -30.68
C ARG A 73 47.15 -36.41 -29.88
N SER A 74 48.31 -36.70 -30.50
CA SER A 74 49.63 -36.53 -29.87
C SER A 74 49.97 -35.10 -29.44
N ARG A 75 49.33 -34.09 -30.05
CA ARG A 75 49.51 -32.65 -29.72
C ARG A 75 48.58 -32.16 -28.60
N ILE A 76 47.55 -32.92 -28.26
CA ILE A 76 46.57 -32.55 -27.25
C ILE A 76 47.07 -33.02 -25.88
N GLU A 77 47.08 -32.09 -24.94
CA GLU A 77 47.40 -32.34 -23.53
C GLU A 77 46.14 -32.77 -22.77
N ARG A 78 45.08 -31.95 -22.84
CA ARG A 78 43.76 -32.30 -22.29
C ARG A 78 42.63 -31.65 -23.09
N ILE A 79 41.44 -32.19 -22.94
CA ILE A 79 40.19 -31.62 -23.46
C ILE A 79 39.29 -31.35 -22.27
N GLU A 80 38.94 -30.10 -22.06
CA GLU A 80 37.86 -29.70 -21.16
C GLU A 80 36.57 -29.63 -21.97
N LYS A 81 35.65 -30.55 -21.67
CA LYS A 81 34.32 -30.53 -22.27
C LYS A 81 33.55 -29.33 -21.72
N ALA A 82 32.77 -28.67 -22.57
CA ALA A 82 31.78 -27.74 -22.07
C ALA A 82 30.82 -28.50 -21.14
N ASP A 83 30.42 -27.88 -20.02
CA ASP A 83 29.46 -28.47 -19.09
C ASP A 83 28.23 -29.00 -19.86
N SER A 84 27.57 -30.05 -19.42
CA SER A 84 26.29 -30.44 -20.01
C SER A 84 25.19 -29.41 -19.72
N LEU A 85 24.07 -29.47 -20.45
CA LEU A 85 22.90 -28.64 -20.13
C LEU A 85 22.43 -28.90 -18.69
N ASP A 86 22.39 -30.17 -18.27
CA ASP A 86 22.03 -30.58 -16.91
C ASP A 86 22.99 -30.01 -15.86
N GLU A 87 24.30 -30.09 -16.06
CA GLU A 87 25.30 -29.56 -15.11
C GLU A 87 25.14 -28.05 -14.86
N ARG A 88 24.74 -27.28 -15.90
CA ARG A 88 24.44 -25.86 -15.74
C ARG A 88 23.11 -25.60 -15.10
N ILE A 89 22.09 -26.41 -15.38
CA ILE A 89 20.81 -26.33 -14.69
C ILE A 89 21.07 -26.52 -13.20
N GLU A 90 21.87 -27.52 -12.83
CA GLU A 90 22.28 -27.74 -11.45
C GLU A 90 23.12 -26.57 -10.89
N ALA A 91 24.02 -25.98 -11.69
CA ALA A 91 24.77 -24.80 -11.26
C ALA A 91 23.90 -23.55 -11.07
N ALA A 92 22.92 -23.31 -11.94
CA ALA A 92 21.95 -22.23 -11.82
C ALA A 92 21.00 -22.48 -10.64
N GLN A 93 20.59 -23.74 -10.42
CA GLN A 93 19.78 -24.13 -9.27
C GLN A 93 20.52 -23.90 -7.95
N ARG A 94 21.81 -24.26 -7.85
CA ARG A 94 22.64 -23.95 -6.68
C ARG A 94 22.68 -22.45 -6.39
N ARG A 95 22.78 -21.61 -7.42
CA ARG A 95 22.74 -20.14 -7.24
C ARG A 95 21.39 -19.67 -6.71
N LEU A 96 20.30 -20.24 -7.21
CA LEU A 96 18.95 -19.96 -6.70
C LEU A 96 18.82 -20.35 -5.22
N ASP A 97 19.33 -21.52 -4.84
CA ASP A 97 19.31 -22.01 -3.45
C ASP A 97 20.18 -21.13 -2.52
N MET A 98 21.29 -20.59 -3.04
CA MET A 98 22.14 -19.60 -2.38
C MET A 98 21.56 -18.18 -2.37
N ARG A 99 20.33 -17.97 -2.87
CA ARG A 99 19.65 -16.66 -2.96
C ARG A 99 20.37 -15.65 -3.86
N MET A 100 21.17 -16.15 -4.81
CA MET A 100 21.79 -15.34 -5.86
C MET A 100 20.82 -15.23 -7.04
N ASP A 101 19.67 -14.57 -6.80
CA ASP A 101 18.52 -14.59 -7.71
C ASP A 101 18.80 -13.89 -9.05
N LEU A 102 19.68 -12.87 -9.07
CA LEU A 102 20.06 -12.15 -10.29
C LEU A 102 20.95 -13.01 -11.21
N GLU A 103 21.94 -13.69 -10.64
CA GLU A 103 22.83 -14.59 -11.36
C GLU A 103 22.07 -15.83 -11.83
N ALA A 104 21.19 -16.38 -10.99
CA ALA A 104 20.30 -17.47 -11.37
C ALA A 104 19.37 -17.07 -12.52
N GLU A 105 18.75 -15.89 -12.47
CA GLU A 105 17.92 -15.36 -13.57
C GLU A 105 18.72 -15.29 -14.87
N ARG A 106 19.93 -14.73 -14.85
CA ARG A 106 20.79 -14.62 -16.03
C ARG A 106 21.07 -16.00 -16.63
N ASP A 107 21.52 -16.93 -15.80
CA ASP A 107 21.92 -18.26 -16.24
C ASP A 107 20.71 -19.07 -16.75
N PHE A 108 19.58 -19.04 -16.05
CA PHE A 108 18.35 -19.68 -16.51
C PHE A 108 17.80 -19.04 -17.78
N ARG A 109 17.95 -17.72 -17.97
CA ARG A 109 17.53 -17.06 -19.22
C ARG A 109 18.35 -17.56 -20.41
N GLU A 110 19.66 -17.78 -20.25
CA GLU A 110 20.48 -18.42 -21.28
C GLU A 110 20.03 -19.85 -21.57
N LEU A 111 19.79 -20.65 -20.52
CA LEU A 111 19.33 -22.03 -20.65
C LEU A 111 17.97 -22.12 -21.36
N VAL A 112 17.04 -21.20 -21.06
CA VAL A 112 15.73 -21.12 -21.73
C VAL A 112 15.85 -20.64 -23.17
N ARG A 113 16.83 -19.78 -23.51
CA ARG A 113 17.08 -19.41 -24.91
C ARG A 113 17.60 -20.60 -25.73
N GLU A 114 18.49 -21.40 -25.14
CA GLU A 114 19.06 -22.59 -25.78
C GLU A 114 18.03 -23.71 -25.95
N ASN A 115 17.21 -23.95 -24.91
CA ASN A 115 16.10 -24.90 -24.98
C ASN A 115 14.81 -24.29 -24.39
N PRO A 116 13.98 -23.64 -25.23
CA PRO A 116 12.76 -22.97 -24.79
C PRO A 116 11.69 -23.89 -24.18
N ARG A 117 11.77 -25.20 -24.43
CA ARG A 117 10.82 -26.22 -23.93
C ARG A 117 11.33 -26.95 -22.68
N HIS A 118 12.49 -26.59 -22.15
CA HIS A 118 13.05 -27.26 -20.98
C HIS A 118 12.33 -26.84 -19.69
N ALA A 119 11.52 -27.75 -19.13
CA ALA A 119 10.68 -27.48 -17.95
C ALA A 119 11.49 -27.00 -16.73
N ARG A 120 12.58 -27.69 -16.35
CA ARG A 120 13.42 -27.30 -15.20
C ARG A 120 14.04 -25.90 -15.35
N ALA A 121 14.57 -25.55 -16.52
CA ALA A 121 15.13 -24.22 -16.76
C ALA A 121 14.06 -23.11 -16.71
N ARG A 122 12.85 -23.38 -17.24
CA ARG A 122 11.68 -22.50 -17.11
C ARG A 122 11.26 -22.29 -15.66
N ALA A 123 11.18 -23.38 -14.89
CA ALA A 123 10.85 -23.34 -13.47
C ALA A 123 11.89 -22.50 -12.70
N GLY A 124 13.17 -22.72 -12.96
CA GLY A 124 14.27 -21.96 -12.37
C GLY A 124 14.19 -20.47 -12.69
N LEU A 125 13.95 -20.11 -13.96
CA LEU A 125 13.77 -18.71 -14.36
C LEU A 125 12.57 -18.06 -13.67
N ALA A 126 11.42 -18.74 -13.64
CA ALA A 126 10.22 -18.24 -12.98
C ALA A 126 10.44 -18.04 -11.47
N ARG A 127 11.12 -18.98 -10.80
CA ARG A 127 11.47 -18.85 -9.37
C ARG A 127 12.44 -17.71 -9.10
N ALA A 128 13.48 -17.55 -9.91
CA ALA A 128 14.42 -16.44 -9.80
C ALA A 128 13.71 -15.08 -9.92
N LEU A 129 12.79 -14.95 -10.89
CA LEU A 129 11.98 -13.74 -11.09
C LEU A 129 11.04 -13.50 -9.90
N TYR A 130 10.37 -14.54 -9.41
CA TYR A 130 9.47 -14.45 -8.26
C TYR A 130 10.21 -14.01 -6.99
N ASN A 131 11.38 -14.58 -6.71
CA ASN A 131 12.20 -14.21 -5.55
C ASN A 131 12.63 -12.74 -5.56
N GLN A 132 12.74 -12.14 -6.76
CA GLN A 132 13.00 -10.71 -6.94
C GLN A 132 11.74 -9.83 -6.88
N GLY A 133 10.57 -10.41 -6.58
CA GLY A 133 9.29 -9.69 -6.57
C GLY A 133 8.66 -9.45 -7.95
N LYS A 134 9.24 -10.00 -9.02
CA LYS A 134 8.77 -9.82 -10.41
C LYS A 134 7.70 -10.87 -10.77
N LEU A 135 6.61 -10.93 -10.00
CA LEU A 135 5.56 -11.95 -10.16
C LEU A 135 4.96 -11.99 -11.58
N ALA A 136 4.71 -10.82 -12.18
CA ALA A 136 4.15 -10.73 -13.54
C ALA A 136 5.09 -11.32 -14.61
N GLU A 137 6.40 -11.09 -14.50
CA GLU A 137 7.39 -11.66 -15.42
C GLU A 137 7.56 -13.17 -15.21
N ALA A 138 7.49 -13.62 -13.95
CA ALA A 138 7.49 -15.04 -13.62
C ALA A 138 6.29 -15.75 -14.27
N LEU A 139 5.08 -15.20 -14.13
CA LEU A 139 3.87 -15.73 -14.77
C LEU A 139 3.98 -15.73 -16.29
N LYS A 140 4.48 -14.65 -16.91
CA LYS A 140 4.71 -14.60 -18.36
C LYS A 140 5.65 -15.71 -18.84
N THR A 141 6.70 -16.00 -18.06
CA THR A 141 7.66 -17.09 -18.35
C THR A 141 6.98 -18.46 -18.32
N LEU A 142 6.07 -18.69 -17.38
CA LEU A 142 5.30 -19.93 -17.25
C LEU A 142 4.22 -20.05 -18.32
N ASP A 143 3.52 -18.97 -18.63
CA ASP A 143 2.47 -18.95 -19.66
C ASP A 143 3.04 -19.23 -21.04
N HIS A 144 4.20 -18.64 -21.37
CA HIS A 144 4.92 -18.99 -22.58
C HIS A 144 5.24 -20.50 -22.66
N TYR A 145 5.37 -21.21 -21.53
CA TYR A 145 5.72 -22.63 -21.54
C TYR A 145 4.48 -23.45 -21.86
N LEU A 146 3.38 -23.13 -21.18
CA LEU A 146 2.08 -23.73 -21.40
C LEU A 146 1.57 -23.55 -22.84
N LEU A 147 1.99 -22.47 -23.52
CA LEU A 147 1.74 -22.22 -24.94
C LEU A 147 2.64 -23.05 -25.87
N LEU A 148 3.94 -23.16 -25.58
CA LEU A 148 4.90 -23.87 -26.45
C LEU A 148 4.79 -25.39 -26.36
N VAL A 149 4.30 -25.91 -25.24
CA VAL A 149 4.17 -27.34 -24.97
C VAL A 149 2.70 -27.63 -24.65
N PRO A 150 1.80 -27.61 -25.65
CA PRO A 150 0.37 -27.89 -25.43
C PRO A 150 0.11 -29.36 -25.11
N GLN A 151 0.95 -30.28 -25.62
CA GLN A 151 0.92 -31.71 -25.30
C GLN A 151 2.17 -32.09 -24.51
N GLY A 152 2.02 -32.91 -23.45
CA GLY A 152 3.14 -33.30 -22.58
C GLY A 152 3.61 -32.19 -21.65
N ARG A 153 2.68 -31.35 -21.16
CA ARG A 153 2.98 -30.35 -20.11
C ARG A 153 3.56 -31.04 -18.88
N ASP A 154 4.51 -30.36 -18.26
CA ASP A 154 5.12 -30.82 -17.01
C ASP A 154 4.17 -30.46 -15.85
N PRO A 155 3.63 -31.45 -15.11
CA PRO A 155 2.64 -31.18 -14.07
C PRO A 155 3.18 -30.33 -12.93
N GLN A 156 4.47 -30.44 -12.62
CA GLN A 156 5.13 -29.70 -11.55
C GLN A 156 5.26 -28.22 -11.94
N LEU A 157 5.54 -27.92 -13.21
CA LEU A 157 5.55 -26.55 -13.73
C LEU A 157 4.14 -25.94 -13.77
N MET A 158 3.11 -26.76 -14.01
CA MET A 158 1.71 -26.34 -13.90
C MET A 158 1.32 -26.02 -12.45
N LEU A 159 1.77 -26.81 -11.47
CA LEU A 159 1.58 -26.50 -10.05
C LEU A 159 2.30 -25.21 -9.63
N LEU A 160 3.50 -24.95 -10.16
CA LEU A 160 4.21 -23.69 -9.92
C LEU A 160 3.44 -22.49 -10.50
N ALA A 161 2.90 -22.63 -11.73
CA ALA A 161 2.06 -21.62 -12.33
C ALA A 161 0.79 -21.37 -11.51
N ALA A 162 0.12 -22.43 -11.05
CA ALA A 162 -1.04 -22.34 -10.18
C ALA A 162 -0.73 -21.61 -8.86
N GLU A 163 0.42 -21.90 -8.24
CA GLU A 163 0.85 -21.20 -7.02
C GLU A 163 1.10 -19.70 -7.26
N TYR A 164 1.72 -19.33 -8.39
CA TYR A 164 1.96 -17.94 -8.72
C TYR A 164 0.68 -17.19 -9.08
N ARG A 165 -0.28 -17.85 -9.74
CA ARG A 165 -1.60 -17.29 -10.00
C ARG A 165 -2.39 -17.04 -8.72
N MET A 166 -2.28 -17.93 -7.73
CA MET A 166 -2.84 -17.69 -6.39
C MET A 166 -2.27 -16.41 -5.76
N TYR A 167 -0.94 -16.18 -5.87
CA TYR A 167 -0.33 -14.95 -5.37
C TYR A 167 -0.72 -13.70 -6.17
N ALA A 168 -1.08 -13.86 -7.44
CA ALA A 168 -1.62 -12.78 -8.27
C ALA A 168 -3.11 -12.50 -8.03
N GLY A 169 -3.78 -13.30 -7.19
CA GLY A 169 -5.23 -13.20 -6.95
C GLY A 169 -6.09 -13.91 -7.99
N GLU A 170 -5.48 -14.61 -8.94
CA GLU A 170 -6.14 -15.36 -10.03
C GLU A 170 -6.56 -16.76 -9.52
N TYR A 171 -7.47 -16.76 -8.55
CA TYR A 171 -7.82 -17.96 -7.78
C TYR A 171 -8.51 -19.05 -8.62
N ALA A 172 -9.32 -18.66 -9.61
CA ALA A 172 -10.03 -19.60 -10.47
C ALA A 172 -9.06 -20.36 -11.39
N GLU A 173 -8.16 -19.62 -12.05
CA GLU A 173 -7.12 -20.15 -12.91
C GLU A 173 -6.14 -21.02 -12.12
N ALA A 174 -5.76 -20.60 -10.91
CA ALA A 174 -4.91 -21.38 -10.02
C ALA A 174 -5.52 -22.76 -9.71
N LYS A 175 -6.81 -22.83 -9.36
CA LYS A 175 -7.48 -24.11 -9.07
C LYS A 175 -7.60 -24.98 -10.32
N ASN A 176 -7.90 -24.39 -11.47
CA ASN A 176 -8.01 -25.12 -12.73
C ASN A 176 -6.67 -25.74 -13.12
N LEU A 177 -5.59 -24.97 -13.10
CA LEU A 177 -4.24 -25.47 -13.37
C LEU A 177 -3.82 -26.58 -12.42
N ALA A 178 -4.11 -26.45 -11.12
CA ALA A 178 -3.80 -27.50 -10.14
C ALA A 178 -4.55 -28.80 -10.43
N ARG A 179 -5.83 -28.73 -10.82
CA ARG A 179 -6.64 -29.88 -11.21
C ARG A 179 -6.14 -30.52 -12.50
N GLU A 180 -5.81 -29.72 -13.50
CA GLU A 180 -5.24 -30.21 -14.75
C GLU A 180 -3.90 -30.94 -14.51
N ALA A 181 -3.02 -30.38 -13.68
CA ALA A 181 -1.76 -31.02 -13.31
C ALA A 181 -1.98 -32.42 -12.70
N ALA A 182 -2.91 -32.53 -11.74
CA ALA A 182 -3.27 -33.81 -11.12
C ALA A 182 -3.90 -34.81 -12.11
N ALA A 183 -4.58 -34.34 -13.15
CA ALA A 183 -5.22 -35.18 -14.17
C ALA A 183 -4.21 -35.74 -15.19
N LEU A 184 -3.06 -35.08 -15.39
CA LEU A 184 -2.02 -35.56 -16.30
C LEU A 184 -1.34 -36.85 -15.80
N GLU A 185 -1.21 -37.01 -14.48
CA GLU A 185 -0.64 -38.22 -13.87
C GLU A 185 -1.58 -38.79 -12.79
N PRO A 186 -2.70 -39.45 -13.16
CA PRO A 186 -3.71 -39.90 -12.20
C PRO A 186 -3.18 -40.91 -11.16
N GLN A 187 -2.14 -41.67 -11.53
CA GLN A 187 -1.53 -42.68 -10.66
C GLN A 187 -0.52 -42.08 -9.67
N ASN A 188 -0.07 -40.83 -9.88
CA ASN A 188 0.87 -40.16 -8.99
C ASN A 188 0.14 -39.58 -7.77
N SER A 189 0.14 -40.32 -6.65
CA SER A 189 -0.52 -39.88 -5.40
C SER A 189 0.07 -38.59 -4.84
N ALA A 190 1.40 -38.44 -4.86
CA ALA A 190 2.08 -37.26 -4.35
C ALA A 190 1.67 -36.00 -5.12
N LEU A 191 1.59 -36.06 -6.45
CA LEU A 191 1.13 -34.94 -7.27
C LEU A 191 -0.32 -34.56 -6.97
N ARG A 192 -1.21 -35.55 -6.84
CA ARG A 192 -2.62 -35.33 -6.47
C ARG A 192 -2.75 -34.67 -5.10
N GLU A 193 -1.95 -35.11 -4.13
CA GLU A 193 -1.94 -34.50 -2.79
C GLU A 193 -1.44 -33.06 -2.82
N GLN A 194 -0.38 -32.77 -3.58
CA GLN A 194 0.13 -31.41 -3.77
C GLN A 194 -0.91 -30.50 -4.43
N ALA A 195 -1.56 -30.95 -5.49
CA ALA A 195 -2.64 -30.22 -6.16
C ALA A 195 -3.82 -29.94 -5.22
N ALA A 196 -4.24 -30.94 -4.44
CA ALA A 196 -5.31 -30.80 -3.46
C ALA A 196 -4.92 -29.86 -2.32
N ALA A 197 -3.67 -29.91 -1.85
CA ALA A 197 -3.15 -28.98 -0.85
C ALA A 197 -3.12 -27.54 -1.37
N LEU A 198 -2.68 -27.32 -2.61
CA LEU A 198 -2.69 -26.01 -3.26
C LEU A 198 -4.12 -25.49 -3.43
N THR A 199 -5.05 -26.33 -3.90
CA THR A 199 -6.47 -25.98 -4.03
C THR A 199 -7.05 -25.50 -2.69
N ARG A 200 -6.76 -26.22 -1.59
CA ARG A 200 -7.17 -25.83 -0.23
C ARG A 200 -6.51 -24.52 0.22
N ARG A 201 -5.26 -24.24 -0.19
CA ARG A 201 -4.59 -22.96 0.08
C ARG A 201 -5.28 -21.83 -0.66
N VAL A 202 -5.59 -22.00 -1.95
CA VAL A 202 -6.30 -21.01 -2.77
C VAL A 202 -7.61 -20.60 -2.10
N ASP A 203 -8.42 -21.58 -1.67
CA ASP A 203 -9.70 -21.30 -1.01
C ASP A 203 -9.52 -20.46 0.26
N ARG A 204 -8.55 -20.81 1.12
CA ARG A 204 -8.26 -20.02 2.33
C ARG A 204 -7.78 -18.60 2.03
N TYR A 205 -6.95 -18.42 1.00
CA TYR A 205 -6.46 -17.09 0.61
C TYR A 205 -7.61 -16.22 0.08
N ARG A 206 -8.44 -16.77 -0.81
CA ARG A 206 -9.63 -16.11 -1.36
C ARG A 206 -10.61 -15.72 -0.25
N ASP A 207 -10.96 -16.66 0.62
CA ASP A 207 -11.92 -16.40 1.70
C ASP A 207 -11.37 -15.31 2.66
N GLY A 208 -10.05 -15.31 2.92
CA GLY A 208 -9.39 -14.28 3.70
C GLY A 208 -9.42 -12.89 3.06
N THR A 209 -9.21 -12.79 1.74
CA THR A 209 -9.30 -11.52 1.01
C THR A 209 -10.74 -11.02 0.94
N GLU A 210 -11.70 -11.90 0.64
CA GLU A 210 -13.12 -11.54 0.59
C GLU A 210 -13.61 -11.03 1.96
N ALA A 211 -13.22 -11.68 3.07
CA ALA A 211 -13.58 -11.23 4.41
C ALA A 211 -12.98 -9.85 4.74
N ALA A 212 -11.75 -9.58 4.32
CA ALA A 212 -11.11 -8.28 4.52
C ALA A 212 -11.80 -7.17 3.70
N GLU A 213 -12.13 -7.45 2.44
CA GLU A 213 -12.87 -6.54 1.56
C GLU A 213 -14.27 -6.26 2.10
N GLN A 214 -15.01 -7.29 2.53
CA GLN A 214 -16.32 -7.12 3.16
C GLN A 214 -16.24 -6.25 4.42
N LYS A 215 -15.24 -6.48 5.29
CA LYS A 215 -15.04 -5.67 6.48
C LYS A 215 -14.73 -4.21 6.13
N ALA A 216 -13.88 -3.97 5.13
CA ALA A 216 -13.57 -2.62 4.66
C ALA A 216 -14.82 -1.94 4.06
N ALA A 217 -15.63 -2.68 3.30
CA ALA A 217 -16.88 -2.18 2.74
C ALA A 217 -17.91 -1.85 3.83
N GLN A 218 -18.04 -2.70 4.86
CA GLN A 218 -18.89 -2.44 6.03
C GLN A 218 -18.44 -1.17 6.76
N GLN A 219 -17.15 -1.03 7.06
CA GLN A 219 -16.61 0.15 7.73
C GLN A 219 -16.83 1.42 6.91
N LYS A 220 -16.65 1.35 5.59
CA LYS A 220 -16.94 2.45 4.68
C LYS A 220 -18.42 2.82 4.67
N ALA A 221 -19.32 1.83 4.56
CA ALA A 221 -20.76 2.04 4.59
C ALA A 221 -21.23 2.63 5.93
N GLU A 222 -20.68 2.17 7.05
CA GLU A 222 -20.94 2.75 8.37
C GLU A 222 -20.45 4.20 8.47
N ALA A 223 -19.28 4.51 7.94
CA ALA A 223 -18.75 5.87 7.90
C ALA A 223 -19.62 6.79 7.02
N GLU A 224 -20.06 6.32 5.85
CA GLU A 224 -20.97 7.04 4.96
C GLU A 224 -22.34 7.27 5.59
N LYS A 225 -22.88 6.27 6.28
CA LYS A 225 -24.12 6.41 7.06
C LYS A 225 -23.99 7.49 8.13
N ARG A 226 -22.91 7.45 8.94
CA ARG A 226 -22.64 8.48 9.96
C ARG A 226 -22.47 9.87 9.33
N ALA A 227 -21.81 9.95 8.18
CA ALA A 227 -21.66 11.21 7.45
C ALA A 227 -23.02 11.78 7.00
N SER A 228 -23.89 10.92 6.46
CA SER A 228 -25.25 11.29 6.05
C SER A 228 -26.09 11.76 7.23
N GLU A 229 -26.08 11.01 8.34
CA GLU A 229 -26.76 11.39 9.59
C GLU A 229 -26.28 12.77 10.06
N ARG A 230 -24.95 13.01 10.06
CA ARG A 230 -24.38 14.29 10.47
C ARG A 230 -24.66 15.45 9.52
N ALA A 231 -24.92 15.18 8.25
CA ALA A 231 -25.31 16.21 7.29
C ALA A 231 -26.79 16.61 7.45
N GLY A 232 -27.63 15.71 7.97
CA GLY A 232 -29.06 15.90 8.21
C GLY A 232 -29.41 16.62 9.51
N PHE A 233 -28.65 17.66 9.89
CA PHE A 233 -28.92 18.45 11.10
C PHE A 233 -29.79 19.68 10.81
N ASP A 234 -30.54 20.14 11.82
CA ASP A 234 -31.32 21.37 11.71
C ASP A 234 -30.42 22.61 11.86
N ARG A 235 -30.21 23.34 10.74
CA ARG A 235 -29.42 24.57 10.69
C ARG A 235 -30.00 25.73 11.51
N THR A 236 -31.24 25.62 11.96
CA THR A 236 -31.84 26.60 12.86
C THR A 236 -31.38 26.39 14.31
N VAL A 237 -31.02 25.15 14.67
CA VAL A 237 -30.60 24.72 16.01
C VAL A 237 -29.08 24.66 16.14
N GLY A 238 -28.36 24.19 15.12
CA GLY A 238 -26.91 24.00 15.22
C GLY A 238 -26.16 24.27 13.92
N SER A 239 -24.85 24.56 14.00
CA SER A 239 -23.99 24.64 12.81
C SER A 239 -23.60 23.29 12.22
N ASN A 240 -23.73 22.21 13.02
CA ASN A 240 -23.58 20.80 12.62
C ASN A 240 -24.32 19.89 13.63
N MET A 241 -24.26 18.57 13.43
CA MET A 241 -24.93 17.61 14.33
C MET A 241 -24.47 17.70 15.79
N ASP A 242 -23.16 17.79 16.07
CA ASP A 242 -22.66 17.92 17.46
C ASP A 242 -23.18 19.20 18.12
N ALA A 243 -23.31 20.28 17.36
CA ALA A 243 -23.89 21.53 17.83
C ALA A 243 -25.39 21.38 18.16
N CYS A 244 -26.15 20.65 17.33
CA CYS A 244 -27.56 20.34 17.61
C CYS A 244 -27.73 19.49 18.87
N GLU A 245 -26.89 18.46 19.04
CA GLU A 245 -26.86 17.64 20.26
C GLU A 245 -26.51 18.49 21.49
N ALA A 246 -25.48 19.34 21.40
CA ALA A 246 -25.14 20.26 22.47
C ALA A 246 -26.31 21.20 22.79
N ALA A 247 -26.99 21.76 21.78
CA ALA A 247 -28.17 22.60 22.00
C ALA A 247 -29.29 21.83 22.73
N ALA A 248 -29.54 20.58 22.34
CA ALA A 248 -30.54 19.72 22.98
C ALA A 248 -30.18 19.38 24.43
N ASP A 249 -28.94 18.97 24.69
CA ASP A 249 -28.43 18.67 26.04
C ASP A 249 -28.54 19.90 26.95
N LEU A 250 -28.19 21.08 26.43
CA LEU A 250 -28.29 22.34 27.17
C LEU A 250 -29.75 22.68 27.51
N LEU A 251 -30.67 22.53 26.56
CA LEU A 251 -32.09 22.76 26.79
C LEU A 251 -32.67 21.79 27.81
N TYR A 252 -32.30 20.51 27.72
CA TYR A 252 -32.71 19.48 28.67
C TYR A 252 -32.25 19.85 30.09
N TRP A 253 -30.94 20.10 30.25
CA TRP A 253 -30.35 20.44 31.54
C TRP A 253 -30.95 21.72 32.16
N MET A 254 -31.11 22.77 31.37
CA MET A 254 -31.67 24.03 31.86
C MET A 254 -33.15 23.88 32.26
N ARG A 255 -33.92 23.03 31.58
CA ARG A 255 -35.32 22.74 31.94
C ARG A 255 -35.44 21.92 33.21
N GLU A 256 -34.54 20.98 33.47
CA GLU A 256 -34.51 20.30 34.77
C GLU A 256 -34.27 21.29 35.92
N ALA A 257 -33.42 22.29 35.68
CA ALA A 257 -33.08 23.29 36.69
C ALA A 257 -34.12 24.42 36.82
N ASN A 258 -34.83 24.77 35.73
CA ASN A 258 -35.97 25.68 35.71
C ASN A 258 -36.90 25.38 34.50
N GLN A 259 -38.03 24.73 34.77
CA GLN A 259 -38.91 24.12 33.75
C GLN A 259 -39.40 25.05 32.63
N ASN A 260 -39.31 26.37 32.80
CA ASN A 260 -40.01 27.32 31.94
C ASN A 260 -39.13 28.19 31.02
N LEU A 261 -37.79 28.20 31.14
CA LEU A 261 -37.04 29.42 30.78
C LEU A 261 -36.08 29.42 29.59
N PRO A 262 -35.59 28.31 29.02
CA PRO A 262 -35.11 28.36 27.64
C PRO A 262 -36.17 27.81 26.68
N VAL A 263 -36.64 28.70 25.81
CA VAL A 263 -37.59 28.38 24.74
C VAL A 263 -36.88 27.68 23.59
N ALA A 264 -35.66 28.12 23.28
CA ALA A 264 -34.80 27.53 22.26
C ALA A 264 -33.33 27.85 22.55
N ALA A 265 -32.45 27.00 22.05
CA ALA A 265 -31.00 27.23 22.04
C ALA A 265 -30.48 26.99 20.63
N ARG A 266 -29.53 27.82 20.22
CA ARG A 266 -28.75 27.61 19.00
C ARG A 266 -27.28 27.55 19.35
N VAL A 267 -26.57 26.55 18.84
CA VAL A 267 -25.13 26.38 19.07
C VAL A 267 -24.38 26.45 17.75
N GLU A 268 -23.28 27.19 17.72
CA GLU A 268 -22.39 27.27 16.58
C GLU A 268 -20.98 26.90 17.02
N LEU A 269 -20.43 25.91 16.35
CA LEU A 269 -19.08 25.41 16.57
C LEU A 269 -18.19 25.85 15.42
N ARG A 270 -16.95 26.20 15.74
CA ARG A 270 -15.87 26.41 14.79
C ARG A 270 -14.68 25.53 15.17
N ALA A 271 -14.11 24.87 14.17
CA ALA A 271 -12.85 24.16 14.30
C ALA A 271 -11.95 24.46 13.08
N ASP A 272 -10.76 23.85 13.02
CA ASP A 272 -9.96 23.94 11.81
C ASP A 272 -10.64 23.19 10.64
N ALA A 273 -10.40 23.66 9.42
CA ALA A 273 -11.06 23.13 8.22
C ALA A 273 -10.81 21.63 8.01
N ARG A 274 -9.69 21.09 8.50
CA ARG A 274 -9.39 19.66 8.39
C ARG A 274 -10.24 18.85 9.36
N ALA A 275 -10.38 19.30 10.60
CA ALA A 275 -11.27 18.69 11.59
C ALA A 275 -12.74 18.77 11.16
N GLU A 276 -13.20 19.92 10.66
CA GLU A 276 -14.57 20.08 10.14
C GLU A 276 -14.85 19.13 8.97
N ALA A 277 -13.93 19.05 8.01
CA ALA A 277 -14.07 18.14 6.87
C ALA A 277 -13.99 16.66 7.28
N ALA A 278 -13.17 16.31 8.28
CA ALA A 278 -13.11 14.95 8.82
C ALA A 278 -14.41 14.57 9.53
N TYR A 279 -14.96 15.46 10.35
CA TYR A 279 -16.22 15.23 11.05
C TYR A 279 -17.41 15.10 10.09
N ALA A 280 -17.47 15.95 9.05
CA ALA A 280 -18.50 15.89 8.00
C ALA A 280 -18.46 14.57 7.21
N ARG A 281 -17.28 13.93 7.08
CA ARG A 281 -17.10 12.61 6.45
C ARG A 281 -17.32 11.43 7.41
N GLY A 282 -17.92 11.66 8.58
CA GLY A 282 -18.20 10.60 9.56
C GLY A 282 -17.03 10.25 10.48
N GLY A 283 -16.03 11.14 10.62
CA GLY A 283 -14.89 10.98 11.52
C GLY A 283 -15.26 10.92 13.01
N ASP A 284 -14.30 10.75 13.92
CA ASP A 284 -14.63 10.62 15.34
C ASP A 284 -15.16 11.94 15.94
N ALA A 285 -16.25 11.85 16.73
CA ALA A 285 -16.89 13.03 17.32
C ALA A 285 -16.06 13.63 18.46
N VAL A 286 -15.37 12.80 19.25
CA VAL A 286 -14.53 13.25 20.36
C VAL A 286 -13.29 13.96 19.83
N GLU A 287 -12.71 13.48 18.73
CA GLU A 287 -11.63 14.20 18.03
C GLU A 287 -12.08 15.56 17.52
N PHE A 288 -13.25 15.65 16.89
CA PHE A 288 -13.83 16.91 16.46
C PHE A 288 -14.03 17.87 17.64
N GLN A 289 -14.67 17.41 18.72
CA GLN A 289 -14.91 18.18 19.94
C GLN A 289 -13.61 18.75 20.55
N ARG A 290 -12.51 17.99 20.52
CA ARG A 290 -11.19 18.44 20.98
C ARG A 290 -10.52 19.44 20.05
N ALA A 291 -10.94 19.51 18.79
CA ALA A 291 -10.45 20.44 17.79
C ALA A 291 -11.25 21.76 17.77
N VAL A 292 -12.47 21.79 18.32
CA VAL A 292 -13.27 23.01 18.43
C VAL A 292 -12.54 24.08 19.24
N ASP A 293 -12.40 25.27 18.63
CA ASP A 293 -11.67 26.41 19.18
C ASP A 293 -12.60 27.56 19.65
N LEU A 294 -13.83 27.61 19.12
CA LEU A 294 -14.86 28.57 19.47
C LEU A 294 -16.21 27.89 19.51
N VAL A 295 -16.97 28.17 20.57
CA VAL A 295 -18.35 27.73 20.75
C VAL A 295 -19.20 28.95 21.01
N THR A 296 -20.17 29.23 20.15
CA THR A 296 -21.13 30.32 20.34
C THR A 296 -22.49 29.74 20.66
N VAL A 297 -23.11 30.17 21.76
CA VAL A 297 -24.43 29.71 22.19
C VAL A 297 -25.39 30.88 22.23
N THR A 298 -26.50 30.79 21.52
CA THR A 298 -27.61 31.75 21.58
C THR A 298 -28.78 31.12 22.30
N ILE A 299 -29.18 31.68 23.44
CA ILE A 299 -30.28 31.18 24.26
C ILE A 299 -31.47 32.13 24.12
N THR A 300 -32.60 31.61 23.64
CA THR A 300 -33.85 32.37 23.55
C THR A 300 -34.68 32.16 24.82
N VAL A 301 -35.00 33.27 25.49
CA VAL A 301 -35.76 33.26 26.75
C VAL A 301 -37.08 34.03 26.62
N ASN A 302 -38.03 33.76 27.51
CA ASN A 302 -39.20 34.60 27.70
C ASN A 302 -38.81 35.82 28.56
N GLU A 303 -39.08 37.04 28.08
CA GLU A 303 -38.65 38.26 28.77
C GLU A 303 -39.25 38.41 30.17
N ALA A 304 -40.56 38.17 30.33
CA ALA A 304 -41.22 38.34 31.62
C ALA A 304 -40.66 37.36 32.68
N GLN A 305 -40.27 36.16 32.26
CA GLN A 305 -39.65 35.17 33.13
C GLN A 305 -38.17 35.48 33.39
N TRP A 306 -37.43 35.94 32.37
CA TRP A 306 -36.03 36.38 32.50
C TRP A 306 -35.88 37.47 33.55
N LEU A 307 -36.81 38.44 33.56
CA LEU A 307 -36.82 39.52 34.53
C LEU A 307 -37.10 39.04 35.96
N ARG A 308 -37.91 38.00 36.15
CA ARG A 308 -38.22 37.44 37.47
C ARG A 308 -37.07 36.60 38.04
N ASP A 309 -36.47 35.76 37.19
CA ASP A 309 -35.52 34.73 37.64
C ASP A 309 -34.05 35.07 37.30
N TYR A 310 -33.75 36.35 37.01
CA TYR A 310 -32.45 36.82 36.50
C TYR A 310 -31.25 36.28 37.27
N ASP A 311 -31.22 36.38 38.59
CA ASP A 311 -30.08 35.96 39.41
C ASP A 311 -29.87 34.43 39.37
N HIS A 312 -30.96 33.68 39.29
CA HIS A 312 -30.91 32.23 39.17
C HIS A 312 -30.36 31.83 37.79
N ILE A 313 -30.85 32.46 36.73
CA ILE A 313 -30.43 32.20 35.35
C ILE A 313 -28.96 32.61 35.15
N LYS A 314 -28.56 33.77 35.69
CA LYS A 314 -27.16 34.22 35.68
C LYS A 314 -26.26 33.17 36.33
N ARG A 315 -26.66 32.56 37.45
CA ARG A 315 -25.89 31.49 38.10
C ARG A 315 -25.81 30.24 37.23
N GLN A 316 -26.92 29.81 36.63
CA GLN A 316 -26.90 28.64 35.73
C GLN A 316 -26.00 28.86 34.51
N VAL A 317 -26.07 30.04 33.89
CA VAL A 317 -25.22 30.40 32.76
C VAL A 317 -23.76 30.49 33.20
N VAL A 318 -23.44 31.24 34.25
CA VAL A 318 -22.05 31.50 34.69
C VAL A 318 -21.39 30.26 35.30
N TYR A 319 -22.11 29.46 36.09
CA TYR A 319 -21.53 28.36 36.87
C TYR A 319 -21.82 26.96 36.30
N GLY A 320 -22.85 26.78 35.47
CA GLY A 320 -23.20 25.48 34.90
C GLY A 320 -22.86 25.35 33.42
N LEU A 321 -23.45 26.21 32.59
CA LEU A 321 -23.31 26.16 31.12
C LEU A 321 -21.85 26.20 30.68
N TYR A 322 -21.07 27.15 31.19
CA TYR A 322 -19.65 27.27 30.84
C TYR A 322 -18.85 26.01 31.15
N TYR A 323 -19.13 25.36 32.29
CA TYR A 323 -18.43 24.13 32.67
C TYR A 323 -18.78 22.97 31.73
N GLN A 324 -20.06 22.82 31.35
CA GLN A 324 -20.48 21.79 30.40
C GLN A 324 -19.84 22.02 29.02
N LEU A 325 -19.83 23.26 28.54
CA LEU A 325 -19.17 23.62 27.28
C LEU A 325 -17.66 23.34 27.33
N LYS A 326 -16.97 23.64 28.43
CA LYS A 326 -15.54 23.32 28.60
C LYS A 326 -15.29 21.82 28.75
N THR A 327 -16.25 21.06 29.28
CA THR A 327 -16.14 19.60 29.38
C THR A 327 -16.29 18.95 28.01
N ARG A 328 -17.29 19.37 27.21
CA ARG A 328 -17.52 18.87 25.85
C ARG A 328 -16.48 19.39 24.86
N TYR A 329 -16.06 20.66 24.98
CA TYR A 329 -15.10 21.32 24.09
C TYR A 329 -13.91 21.90 24.89
N PRO A 330 -12.90 21.08 25.24
CA PRO A 330 -11.83 21.45 26.16
C PRO A 330 -10.98 22.65 25.73
N LYS A 331 -10.77 22.85 24.42
CA LYS A 331 -9.97 23.95 23.89
C LYS A 331 -10.79 25.20 23.58
N ALA A 332 -12.11 25.05 23.43
CA ALA A 332 -12.94 26.12 22.94
C ALA A 332 -13.01 27.30 23.90
N THR A 333 -13.13 28.49 23.32
CA THR A 333 -13.54 29.70 24.03
C THR A 333 -15.07 29.83 23.91
N PRO A 334 -15.84 29.62 24.99
CA PRO A 334 -17.29 29.76 24.94
C PRO A 334 -17.73 31.23 24.96
N ALA A 335 -18.63 31.59 24.05
CA ALA A 335 -19.35 32.86 23.99
C ALA A 335 -20.85 32.58 24.07
N VAL A 336 -21.57 33.31 24.92
CA VAL A 336 -23.00 33.07 25.16
C VAL A 336 -23.77 34.36 24.95
N THR A 337 -24.86 34.33 24.21
CA THR A 337 -25.77 35.47 24.05
C THR A 337 -27.17 35.05 24.48
N VAL A 338 -27.76 35.81 25.38
CA VAL A 338 -29.16 35.62 25.80
C VAL A 338 -30.02 36.62 25.05
N VAL A 339 -31.08 36.15 24.41
CA VAL A 339 -31.91 36.95 23.51
C VAL A 339 -33.39 36.74 23.79
N LYS A 340 -34.20 37.75 23.42
CA LYS A 340 -35.65 37.60 23.25
C LYS A 340 -36.02 37.73 21.78
N ARG A 341 -37.17 37.16 21.41
CA ARG A 341 -37.79 37.37 20.10
C ARG A 341 -39.05 38.22 20.26
N GLU A 342 -39.14 39.29 19.50
CA GLU A 342 -40.30 40.21 19.47
C GLU A 342 -40.70 40.48 18.02
N PRO A 343 -41.98 40.68 17.68
CA PRO A 343 -42.36 41.08 16.33
C PRO A 343 -41.82 42.48 16.00
N ASP A 344 -41.25 42.65 14.79
CA ASP A 344 -40.81 43.91 14.20
C ASP A 344 -42.01 44.74 13.72
N ASP A 345 -41.76 45.97 13.25
CA ASP A 345 -42.80 46.90 12.76
C ASP A 345 -43.62 46.35 11.57
N LYS A 346 -43.21 45.21 11.00
CA LYS A 346 -43.87 44.48 9.90
C LYS A 346 -44.36 43.09 10.33
N GLY A 347 -44.39 42.80 11.64
CA GLY A 347 -44.85 41.54 12.23
C GLY A 347 -43.87 40.37 12.14
N ARG A 348 -42.62 40.58 11.69
CA ARG A 348 -41.57 39.53 11.60
C ARG A 348 -40.76 39.45 12.88
N ALA A 349 -40.37 38.27 13.32
CA ALA A 349 -39.59 38.13 14.55
C ALA A 349 -38.22 38.85 14.47
N ARG A 350 -38.03 39.89 15.27
CA ARG A 350 -36.78 40.59 15.58
C ARG A 350 -36.14 39.98 16.82
N GLN A 351 -34.83 39.71 16.73
CA GLN A 351 -34.02 39.31 17.87
C GLN A 351 -33.49 40.53 18.61
N VAL A 352 -33.57 40.51 19.94
CA VAL A 352 -33.04 41.56 20.82
C VAL A 352 -32.12 40.92 21.85
N ASP A 353 -30.87 41.40 21.91
CA ASP A 353 -29.85 40.90 22.83
C ASP A 353 -30.09 41.47 24.24
N LEU A 354 -30.22 40.57 25.23
CA LEU A 354 -30.45 40.93 26.62
C LEU A 354 -29.15 40.91 27.43
N ALA A 355 -28.29 39.92 27.18
CA ALA A 355 -27.01 39.77 27.85
C ALA A 355 -25.99 39.02 26.98
N ARG A 356 -24.70 39.34 27.18
CA ARG A 356 -23.56 38.65 26.57
C ARG A 356 -22.62 38.10 27.63
N GLY A 357 -22.31 36.83 27.49
CA GLY A 357 -21.42 36.06 28.33
C GLY A 357 -20.08 35.87 27.64
N THR A 358 -19.01 36.14 28.38
CA THR A 358 -17.63 35.94 27.92
C THR A 358 -16.85 35.09 28.91
N TRP A 359 -15.94 34.27 28.40
CA TRP A 359 -14.98 33.51 29.17
C TRP A 359 -13.58 34.09 28.98
N ASP A 360 -12.93 34.55 30.06
CA ASP A 360 -11.60 35.20 30.00
C ASP A 360 -10.43 34.21 30.18
N GLY A 361 -10.71 32.91 30.22
CA GLY A 361 -9.72 31.85 30.48
C GLY A 361 -9.66 31.38 31.93
N LYS A 362 -10.14 32.19 32.90
CA LYS A 362 -10.15 31.85 34.33
C LYS A 362 -11.52 31.92 34.97
N ARG A 363 -12.39 32.83 34.53
CA ARG A 363 -13.74 33.03 35.06
C ARG A 363 -14.73 33.31 33.94
N ALA A 364 -15.94 32.80 34.10
CA ALA A 364 -17.09 33.21 33.32
C ALA A 364 -17.61 34.56 33.81
N LYS A 365 -18.01 35.43 32.88
CA LYS A 365 -18.69 36.69 33.18
C LYS A 365 -19.89 36.87 32.26
N LEU A 366 -21.00 37.34 32.82
CA LEU A 366 -22.20 37.73 32.07
C LEU A 366 -22.43 39.24 32.20
N VAL A 367 -22.44 39.95 31.07
CA VAL A 367 -22.69 41.39 30.96
C VAL A 367 -24.09 41.61 30.40
N VAL A 368 -24.91 42.42 31.09
CA VAL A 368 -26.28 42.72 30.66
C VAL A 368 -26.27 43.97 29.79
N GLU A 369 -26.95 43.91 28.65
CA GLU A 369 -26.98 44.98 27.65
C GLU A 369 -28.26 45.82 27.76
N LEU A 370 -29.40 45.17 28.03
CA LEU A 370 -30.67 45.85 28.26
C LEU A 370 -30.96 45.98 29.76
N TRP A 371 -30.91 47.22 30.23
CA TRP A 371 -31.24 47.59 31.61
C TRP A 371 -32.73 47.87 31.72
N THR A 372 -33.46 47.09 32.51
CA THR A 372 -34.82 47.42 32.91
C THR A 372 -34.82 48.09 34.28
N PRO A 373 -35.77 49.00 34.57
CA PRO A 373 -35.86 49.70 35.86
C PRO A 373 -35.98 48.77 37.09
N ALA A 374 -36.36 47.51 36.89
CA ALA A 374 -36.46 46.51 37.95
C ALA A 374 -35.11 45.84 38.33
N ASN A 375 -34.08 45.94 37.47
CA ASN A 375 -32.77 45.27 37.63
C ASN A 375 -31.64 46.25 37.99
N VAL A 376 -31.90 47.13 38.96
CA VAL A 376 -30.87 48.00 39.53
C VAL A 376 -30.00 47.18 40.49
N ASP A 377 -28.76 46.94 40.12
CA ASP A 377 -27.71 46.57 41.06
C ASP A 377 -27.53 47.72 42.08
N ARG A 378 -28.18 47.59 43.25
CA ARG A 378 -28.18 48.63 44.29
C ARG A 378 -26.75 49.00 44.73
N GLN A 379 -25.78 48.09 44.61
CA GLN A 379 -24.38 48.35 44.97
C GLN A 379 -23.66 49.25 43.94
N ARG A 380 -24.02 49.17 42.66
CA ARG A 380 -23.46 50.04 41.61
C ARG A 380 -24.05 51.45 41.58
N GLN A 381 -25.31 51.62 41.97
CA GLN A 381 -25.90 52.95 42.17
C GLN A 381 -25.21 53.72 43.33
N ALA A 382 -24.75 53.01 44.37
CA ALA A 382 -23.99 53.62 45.45
C ALA A 382 -22.60 54.13 44.98
N GLY A 383 -21.95 53.42 44.06
CA GLY A 383 -20.72 53.86 43.41
C GLY A 383 -20.90 55.11 42.54
N LEU A 384 -21.97 55.15 41.73
CA LEU A 384 -22.30 56.32 40.89
C LEU A 384 -22.73 57.55 41.70
N LYS A 385 -23.37 57.37 42.87
CA LYS A 385 -23.71 58.48 43.79
C LYS A 385 -22.52 59.00 44.60
N SER A 386 -21.42 58.26 44.69
CA SER A 386 -20.24 58.64 45.49
C SER A 386 -19.09 59.26 44.70
N GLY A 387 -19.27 59.51 43.39
CA GLY A 387 -18.38 60.40 42.64
C GLY A 387 -16.91 60.02 42.66
N LYS A 388 -16.57 58.74 42.58
CA LYS A 388 -15.19 58.30 42.25
C LYS A 388 -15.20 57.57 40.92
N ARG A 389 -14.56 58.20 39.92
CA ARG A 389 -14.25 57.65 38.61
C ARG A 389 -13.31 56.47 38.72
#